data_AF-A0A193LHV6-F1
#
_entry.id   AF-A0A193LHV6-F1
#
_cell.length_a   1.000
_cell.length_b   1.000
_cell.length_c   1.000
_cell.angle_alpha   90.00
_cell.angle_beta   90.00
_cell.angle_gamma   90.00
#
_symmetry.space_group_name_H-M   'P 1'
#
loop_
_entity.id
_entity.type
_entity.pdbx_description
1 polymer ?
#
loop_
_entity_poly.entity_id
_entity_poly.type
_entity_poly.pdbx_seq_one_letter_code
_entity_poly.pdbx_strand_id
1 'polypeptide(L)'
;MSSYRNRTRDAGFTLLELVVVIVIISTLLVTAITRLLPYLDEAERVSVLTIESQLKNTLVMEAAQRIVRGESASISELEQINPMALMLQAPDNYIGEQRSSRDSVPQKRWYFDPDRKRLVYRIGEPYTLTDRDRHWQDPEFEVRVIFNDRDADGIFNAARDELYGVRLMRMEGSEWLASGARL
;
A
#
# COMPACT_ATOMS: atom_id res chain seq x y z
N MET A 1 -72.66 -9.24 22.09
CA MET A 1 -71.59 -8.30 21.69
C MET A 1 -70.67 -8.08 22.87
N SER A 2 -69.51 -8.73 22.88
CA SER A 2 -68.47 -8.55 23.92
C SER A 2 -67.35 -7.71 23.30
N SER A 3 -67.19 -6.49 23.79
CA SER A 3 -66.20 -5.54 23.28
C SER A 3 -64.87 -5.73 24.02
N TYR A 4 -63.88 -6.35 23.37
CA TYR A 4 -62.50 -6.36 23.83
C TYR A 4 -61.92 -4.95 23.73
N ARG A 5 -61.67 -4.32 24.87
CA ARG A 5 -61.03 -3.00 24.95
C ARG A 5 -59.53 -3.19 25.17
N ASN A 6 -58.78 -3.34 24.08
CA ASN A 6 -57.32 -3.29 24.13
C ASN A 6 -56.90 -1.89 24.57
N ARG A 7 -56.39 -1.77 25.81
CA ARG A 7 -55.67 -0.56 26.24
C ARG A 7 -54.25 -0.68 25.72
N THR A 8 -53.95 0.00 24.61
CA THR A 8 -52.58 0.37 24.31
C THR A 8 -52.15 1.37 25.37
N ARG A 9 -51.29 0.93 26.29
CA ARG A 9 -50.56 1.84 27.18
C ARG A 9 -49.46 2.47 26.32
N ASP A 10 -49.71 3.69 25.85
CA ASP A 10 -48.62 4.56 25.41
C ASP A 10 -47.82 4.94 26.65
N ALA A 11 -46.80 4.14 26.94
CA ALA A 11 -45.79 4.47 27.94
C ALA A 11 -44.81 5.45 27.28
N GLY A 12 -44.92 6.73 27.66
CA GLY A 12 -43.93 7.73 27.27
C GLY A 12 -42.55 7.34 27.76
N PHE A 13 -41.53 7.59 26.93
CA PHE A 13 -40.13 7.27 27.22
C PHE A 13 -39.67 7.96 28.50
N THR A 14 -39.16 7.20 29.47
CA THR A 14 -38.70 7.79 30.75
C THR A 14 -37.27 8.35 30.61
N LEU A 15 -36.93 9.38 31.39
CA LEU A 15 -35.58 9.96 31.38
C LEU A 15 -34.50 8.92 31.75
N LEU A 16 -34.83 7.98 32.65
CA LEU A 16 -33.95 6.88 33.02
C LEU A 16 -33.70 5.93 31.83
N GLU A 17 -34.75 5.57 31.10
CA GLU A 17 -34.64 4.71 29.92
C GLU A 17 -33.75 5.35 28.84
N LEU A 18 -33.86 6.67 28.63
CA LEU A 18 -32.96 7.40 27.75
C LEU A 18 -31.49 7.31 28.20
N VAL A 19 -31.22 7.51 29.49
CA VAL A 19 -29.85 7.44 30.03
C VAL A 19 -29.26 6.05 29.84
N VAL A 20 -30.02 5.00 30.13
CA VAL A 20 -29.57 3.61 29.93
C VAL A 20 -29.26 3.33 28.47
N VAL A 21 -30.14 3.75 27.55
CA VAL A 21 -29.93 3.59 26.10
C VAL A 21 -28.67 4.34 25.64
N ILE A 22 -28.45 5.58 26.11
CA ILE A 22 -27.25 6.35 25.77
C ILE A 22 -25.99 5.63 26.25
N VAL A 23 -25.98 5.09 27.48
CA VAL A 23 -24.83 4.35 28.02
C VAL A 23 -24.56 3.11 27.17
N ILE A 24 -25.59 2.32 26.84
CA ILE A 24 -25.45 1.11 26.01
C ILE A 24 -24.89 1.47 24.63
N ILE A 25 -25.48 2.46 23.95
CA ILE A 25 -25.03 2.89 22.61
C ILE A 25 -23.59 3.40 22.67
N SER A 26 -23.23 4.18 23.69
CA SER A 26 -21.87 4.71 23.85
C SER A 26 -20.84 3.59 24.04
N THR A 27 -21.13 2.61 24.89
CA THR A 27 -20.25 1.44 25.08
C THR A 27 -20.09 0.62 23.81
N LEU A 28 -21.18 0.39 23.07
CA LEU A 28 -21.14 -0.33 21.80
C LEU A 28 -20.33 0.44 20.74
N LEU A 29 -20.51 1.76 20.65
CA LEU A 29 -19.80 2.60 19.69
C LEU A 29 -18.29 2.62 19.97
N VAL A 30 -17.89 2.80 21.23
CA VAL A 30 -16.47 2.75 21.62
C VAL A 30 -15.86 1.38 21.28
N THR A 31 -16.58 0.29 21.54
CA THR A 31 -16.12 -1.07 21.22
C THR A 31 -16.00 -1.28 19.71
N ALA A 32 -16.96 -0.78 18.93
CA ALA A 32 -16.93 -0.88 17.48
C ALA A 32 -15.75 -0.10 16.88
N ILE A 33 -15.55 1.16 17.31
CA ILE A 33 -14.47 2.02 16.82
C ILE A 33 -13.10 1.42 17.14
N THR A 34 -12.89 0.97 18.38
CA THR A 34 -11.59 0.40 18.80
C THR A 34 -11.23 -0.87 18.02
N ARG A 35 -12.22 -1.62 17.53
CA ARG A 35 -11.99 -2.78 16.66
C ARG A 35 -11.85 -2.43 15.19
N LEU A 36 -12.53 -1.40 14.69
CA LEU A 36 -12.58 -1.11 13.26
C LEU A 36 -11.36 -0.33 12.74
N LEU A 37 -10.84 0.64 13.49
CA LEU A 37 -9.76 1.51 13.04
C LEU A 37 -8.48 0.75 12.62
N PRO A 38 -8.00 -0.27 13.36
CA PRO A 38 -6.83 -1.04 12.95
C PRO A 38 -7.02 -1.76 11.61
N TYR A 39 -8.24 -2.16 11.24
CA TYR A 39 -8.50 -2.77 9.94
C TYR A 39 -8.35 -1.79 8.78
N LEU A 40 -8.61 -0.50 9.00
CA LEU A 40 -8.42 0.52 7.96
C LEU A 40 -6.93 0.75 7.68
N ASP A 41 -6.11 0.81 8.73
CA ASP A 41 -4.65 0.94 8.61
C ASP A 41 -4.04 -0.30 7.93
N GLU A 42 -4.49 -1.49 8.34
CA GLU A 42 -4.06 -2.75 7.73
C GLU A 42 -4.52 -2.87 6.26
N ALA A 43 -5.72 -2.41 5.92
CA ALA A 43 -6.22 -2.42 4.54
C ALA A 43 -5.37 -1.53 3.63
N GLU A 44 -4.90 -0.37 4.11
CA GLU A 44 -3.97 0.48 3.38
C GLU A 44 -2.67 -0.27 3.08
N ARG A 45 -2.08 -0.92 4.10
CA ARG A 45 -0.86 -1.71 3.95
C ARG A 45 -1.03 -2.88 2.99
N VAL A 46 -2.12 -3.64 3.10
CA VAL A 46 -2.43 -4.76 2.21
C VAL A 46 -2.60 -4.28 0.77
N SER A 47 -3.21 -3.12 0.56
CA SER A 47 -3.32 -2.51 -0.77
C SER A 47 -1.93 -2.25 -1.36
N VAL A 48 -1.01 -1.66 -0.59
CA VAL A 48 0.37 -1.40 -1.04
C VAL A 48 1.12 -2.70 -1.35
N LEU A 49 1.04 -3.69 -0.47
CA LEU A 49 1.66 -5.01 -0.68
C LEU A 49 1.13 -5.73 -1.92
N THR A 50 -0.17 -5.56 -2.21
CA THR A 50 -0.80 -6.15 -3.39
C THR A 50 -0.22 -5.55 -4.66
N ILE A 51 -0.09 -4.22 -4.73
CA ILE A 51 0.52 -3.53 -5.87
C ILE A 51 2.00 -3.89 -6.01
N GLU A 52 2.74 -3.97 -4.90
CA GLU A 52 4.13 -4.43 -4.91
C GLU A 52 4.27 -5.85 -5.52
N SER A 53 3.38 -6.78 -5.15
CA SER A 53 3.37 -8.13 -5.72
C SER A 53 3.04 -8.14 -7.21
N GLN A 54 2.10 -7.31 -7.64
CA GLN A 54 1.75 -7.18 -9.06
C GLN A 54 2.93 -6.64 -9.86
N LEU A 55 3.59 -5.58 -9.37
CA LEU A 55 4.78 -5.01 -10.00
C LEU A 55 5.92 -6.02 -10.11
N LYS A 56 6.19 -6.81 -9.06
CA LYS A 56 7.19 -7.89 -9.13
C LYS A 56 6.90 -8.87 -10.27
N ASN A 57 5.64 -9.28 -10.42
CA ASN A 57 5.24 -10.19 -11.50
C ASN A 57 5.37 -9.53 -12.89
N THR A 58 4.97 -8.26 -13.02
CA THR A 58 5.14 -7.49 -14.26
C THR A 58 6.61 -7.38 -14.66
N LEU A 59 7.50 -7.05 -13.72
CA LEU A 59 8.94 -6.94 -13.99
C LEU A 59 9.56 -8.27 -14.42
N VAL A 60 9.17 -9.38 -13.77
CA VAL A 60 9.62 -10.72 -14.16
C VAL A 60 9.14 -11.08 -15.57
N MET A 61 7.89 -10.76 -15.91
CA MET A 61 7.33 -11.00 -17.23
C MET A 61 8.04 -10.17 -18.31
N GLU A 62 8.25 -8.88 -18.05
CA GLU A 62 8.94 -7.97 -18.97
C GLU A 62 10.39 -8.42 -19.21
N ALA A 63 11.11 -8.78 -18.13
CA ALA A 63 12.45 -9.34 -18.24
C ALA A 63 12.47 -10.65 -19.05
N ALA A 64 11.54 -11.57 -18.79
CA ALA A 64 11.43 -12.81 -19.54
C ALA A 64 11.14 -12.58 -21.03
N GLN A 65 10.28 -11.62 -21.37
CA GLN A 65 9.99 -11.25 -22.76
C GLN A 65 11.23 -10.74 -23.48
N ARG A 66 12.00 -9.84 -22.85
CA ARG A 66 13.26 -9.33 -23.41
C ARG A 66 14.28 -10.46 -23.61
N ILE A 67 14.42 -11.38 -22.65
CA ILE A 67 15.30 -12.55 -22.78
C ILE A 67 14.90 -13.41 -23.98
N VAL A 68 13.61 -13.76 -24.11
CA VAL A 68 13.11 -14.61 -25.19
C VAL A 68 13.29 -13.94 -26.57
N ARG A 69 13.22 -12.61 -26.64
CA ARG A 69 13.48 -11.83 -27.86
C ARG A 69 14.97 -11.67 -28.19
N GLY A 70 15.88 -12.14 -27.34
CA GLY A 70 17.32 -11.91 -27.49
C GLY A 70 17.77 -10.48 -27.13
N GLU A 71 16.91 -9.73 -26.45
CA GLU A 71 17.12 -8.32 -26.05
C GLU A 71 17.67 -8.22 -24.62
N SER A 72 18.36 -9.26 -24.12
CA SER A 72 18.87 -9.31 -22.75
C SER A 72 19.77 -8.12 -22.38
N ALA A 73 20.49 -7.56 -23.36
CA ALA A 73 21.32 -6.36 -23.16
C ALA A 73 20.51 -5.10 -22.77
N SER A 74 19.23 -5.03 -23.16
CA SER A 74 18.34 -3.91 -22.83
C SER A 74 17.75 -3.99 -21.42
N ILE A 75 17.94 -5.08 -20.69
CA ILE A 75 17.28 -5.29 -19.39
C ILE A 75 17.73 -4.27 -18.34
N SER A 76 18.94 -3.72 -18.45
CA SER A 76 19.41 -2.60 -17.63
C SER A 76 18.57 -1.32 -17.77
N GLU A 77 17.85 -1.15 -18.88
CA GLU A 77 16.91 -0.04 -19.05
C GLU A 77 15.74 -0.10 -18.07
N LEU A 78 15.39 -1.30 -17.57
CA LEU A 78 14.31 -1.48 -16.60
C LEU A 78 14.60 -0.78 -15.26
N GLU A 79 15.87 -0.55 -14.92
CA GLU A 79 16.26 0.26 -13.74
C GLU A 79 16.04 1.76 -13.95
N GLN A 80 15.89 2.20 -15.20
CA GLN A 80 15.83 3.62 -15.57
C GLN A 80 14.41 4.11 -15.78
N ILE A 81 13.46 3.21 -16.00
CA ILE A 81 12.08 3.54 -16.33
C ILE A 81 11.16 3.43 -15.13
N ASN A 82 10.04 4.13 -15.23
CA ASN A 82 8.96 4.07 -14.27
C ASN A 82 8.26 2.69 -14.31
N PRO A 83 8.32 1.87 -13.25
CA PRO A 83 7.76 0.52 -13.26
C PRO A 83 6.23 0.49 -13.35
N MET A 84 5.54 1.58 -12.98
CA MET A 84 4.08 1.68 -13.14
C MET A 84 3.68 1.75 -14.62
N ALA A 85 4.56 2.25 -15.51
CA ALA A 85 4.30 2.31 -16.94
C ALA A 85 4.34 0.92 -17.61
N LEU A 86 4.92 -0.09 -16.94
CA LEU A 86 4.95 -1.47 -17.41
C LEU A 86 3.67 -2.24 -17.05
N MET A 87 2.86 -1.72 -16.13
CA MET A 87 1.60 -2.36 -15.75
C MET A 87 0.57 -2.22 -16.86
N LEU A 88 -0.20 -3.29 -17.12
CA LEU A 88 -1.32 -3.23 -18.06
C LEU A 88 -2.34 -2.15 -17.66
N GLN A 89 -2.57 -2.02 -16.35
CA GLN A 89 -3.36 -0.97 -15.75
C GLN A 89 -2.66 -0.52 -14.47
N ALA A 90 -2.26 0.75 -14.42
CA ALA A 90 -1.74 1.35 -13.20
C ALA A 90 -2.84 1.47 -12.14
N PRO A 91 -2.51 1.44 -10.84
CA PRO A 91 -3.49 1.63 -9.77
C PRO A 91 -4.20 2.98 -9.87
N ASP A 92 -5.48 3.05 -9.51
CA ASP A 92 -6.29 4.28 -9.59
C ASP A 92 -5.73 5.44 -8.75
N ASN A 93 -4.92 5.13 -7.74
CA ASN A 93 -4.28 6.11 -6.87
C ASN A 93 -2.83 6.43 -7.26
N TYR A 94 -2.38 6.01 -8.44
CA TYR A 94 -1.15 6.45 -9.05
C TYR A 94 -1.35 7.82 -9.72
N ILE A 95 -0.56 8.82 -9.31
CA ILE A 95 -0.70 10.20 -9.79
C ILE A 95 0.32 10.58 -10.87
N GLY A 96 1.13 9.63 -11.33
CA GLY A 96 2.15 9.88 -12.34
C GLY A 96 3.54 10.16 -11.76
N GLU A 97 4.38 10.78 -12.58
CA GLU A 97 5.74 11.18 -12.22
C GLU A 97 5.74 12.54 -11.53
N GLN A 98 6.36 12.63 -10.35
CA GLN A 98 6.43 13.86 -9.58
C GLN A 98 7.88 14.24 -9.28
N ARG A 99 8.27 15.44 -9.70
CA ARG A 99 9.59 16.05 -9.43
C ARG A 99 9.60 16.96 -8.19
N SER A 100 8.41 17.23 -7.64
CA SER A 100 8.22 18.14 -6.51
C SER A 100 8.51 17.45 -5.18
N SER A 101 8.72 18.25 -4.13
CA SER A 101 8.96 17.72 -2.78
C SER A 101 7.82 16.78 -2.34
N ARG A 102 8.18 15.74 -1.59
CA ARG A 102 7.27 14.75 -0.99
C ARG A 102 5.99 15.39 -0.43
N ASP A 103 6.12 16.53 0.24
CA ASP A 103 5.01 17.21 0.92
C ASP A 103 3.92 17.75 -0.01
N SER A 104 4.19 17.87 -1.31
CA SER A 104 3.21 18.32 -2.31
C SER A 104 2.28 17.23 -2.83
N VAL A 105 2.62 15.94 -2.66
CA VAL A 105 1.84 14.80 -3.17
C VAL A 105 0.72 14.44 -2.20
N PRO A 106 -0.57 14.35 -2.56
CA PRO A 106 -1.58 13.93 -1.59
C PRO A 106 -1.27 12.57 -0.93
N GLN A 107 -1.65 12.40 0.34
CA GLN A 107 -1.51 11.10 1.03
C GLN A 107 -2.31 9.99 0.34
N LYS A 108 -1.93 8.74 0.62
CA LYS A 108 -2.50 7.49 0.06
C LYS A 108 -2.36 7.39 -1.45
N ARG A 109 -1.31 8.00 -2.02
CA ARG A 109 -1.03 8.03 -3.45
C ARG A 109 0.32 7.41 -3.78
N TRP A 110 0.36 6.75 -4.92
CA TRP A 110 1.60 6.33 -5.56
C TRP A 110 2.11 7.42 -6.49
N TYR A 111 3.40 7.65 -6.49
CA TYR A 111 4.06 8.50 -7.49
C TYR A 111 5.45 7.96 -7.81
N PHE A 112 5.96 8.29 -8.99
CA PHE A 112 7.33 7.97 -9.37
C PHE A 112 8.19 9.23 -9.31
N ASP A 113 9.32 9.16 -8.62
CA ASP A 113 10.33 10.21 -8.58
C ASP A 113 11.39 9.91 -9.65
N PRO A 114 11.41 10.65 -10.78
CA PRO A 114 12.31 10.37 -11.88
C PRO A 114 13.77 10.76 -11.58
N ASP A 115 14.00 11.65 -10.61
CA ASP A 115 15.35 12.12 -10.27
C ASP A 115 16.07 11.06 -9.41
N ARG A 116 15.33 10.42 -8.50
CA ARG A 116 15.84 9.30 -7.69
C ARG A 116 15.60 7.92 -8.31
N LYS A 117 14.77 7.82 -9.35
CA LYS A 117 14.30 6.56 -9.96
C LYS A 117 13.60 5.66 -8.95
N ARG A 118 12.84 6.27 -8.04
CA ARG A 118 12.15 5.58 -6.96
C ARG A 118 10.65 5.68 -7.14
N LEU A 119 9.98 4.55 -7.03
CA LEU A 119 8.54 4.50 -6.85
C LEU A 119 8.24 4.69 -5.36
N VAL A 120 7.35 5.61 -5.02
CA VAL A 120 7.05 5.97 -3.64
C VAL A 120 5.55 5.87 -3.40
N TYR A 121 5.16 5.31 -2.26
CA TYR A 121 3.79 5.42 -1.76
C TYR A 121 3.74 6.38 -0.59
N ARG A 122 2.98 7.47 -0.72
CA ARG A 122 2.78 8.41 0.40
C ARG A 122 1.76 7.83 1.37
N ILE A 123 2.20 7.44 2.56
CA ILE A 123 1.29 6.87 3.57
C ILE A 123 0.30 7.92 4.08
N GLY A 124 -0.90 7.48 4.43
CA GLY A 124 -1.86 8.28 5.16
C GLY A 124 -1.50 8.46 6.64
N GLU A 125 -2.16 9.42 7.27
CA GLU A 125 -2.23 9.41 8.73
C GLU A 125 -2.92 8.12 9.21
N PRO A 126 -2.34 7.41 10.18
CA PRO A 126 -2.97 6.22 10.73
C PRO A 126 -4.24 6.61 11.51
N TYR A 127 -5.25 5.75 11.41
CA TYR A 127 -6.49 5.87 12.17
C TYR A 127 -6.30 5.46 13.63
N THR A 128 -5.37 4.53 13.89
CA THR A 128 -5.06 4.05 15.24
C THR A 128 -4.17 5.04 15.99
N LEU A 129 -4.60 5.44 17.20
CA LEU A 129 -3.88 6.43 18.02
C LEU A 129 -2.45 5.99 18.38
N THR A 130 -2.21 4.70 18.61
CA THR A 130 -0.88 4.17 18.95
C THR A 130 0.13 4.35 17.81
N ASP A 131 -0.33 4.25 16.55
CA ASP A 131 0.54 4.44 15.39
C ASP A 131 0.66 5.91 14.98
N ARG A 132 -0.22 6.80 15.46
CA ARG A 132 -0.10 8.25 15.21
C ARG A 132 1.16 8.86 15.82
N ASP A 133 1.60 8.34 16.95
CA ASP A 133 2.84 8.79 17.59
C ASP A 133 4.10 8.23 16.90
N ARG A 134 3.93 7.26 15.99
CA ARG A 134 5.02 6.62 15.27
C ARG A 134 5.20 7.30 13.91
N HIS A 135 6.34 7.97 13.74
CA HIS A 135 6.68 8.62 12.47
C HIS A 135 7.19 7.57 11.47
N TRP A 136 6.27 7.01 10.69
CA TRP A 136 6.60 6.09 9.62
C TRP A 136 7.17 6.85 8.41
N GLN A 137 8.21 6.28 7.80
CA GLN A 137 8.70 6.75 6.50
C GLN A 137 7.87 6.14 5.38
N ASP A 138 7.69 6.88 4.30
CA ASP A 138 7.02 6.37 3.10
C ASP A 138 7.82 5.20 2.53
N PRO A 139 7.16 4.08 2.19
CA PRO A 139 7.85 2.98 1.54
C PRO A 139 8.28 3.40 0.13
N GLU A 140 9.57 3.24 -0.13
CA GLU A 140 10.19 3.51 -1.42
C GLU A 140 10.69 2.22 -2.06
N PHE A 141 10.56 2.15 -3.39
CA PHE A 141 10.89 0.98 -4.18
C PHE A 141 11.77 1.35 -5.37
N GLU A 142 12.73 0.50 -5.66
CA GLU A 142 13.68 0.67 -6.77
C GLU A 142 13.75 -0.61 -7.60
N VAL A 143 13.77 -0.46 -8.92
CA VAL A 143 13.95 -1.60 -9.83
C VAL A 143 15.45 -1.88 -9.97
N ARG A 144 15.84 -3.14 -9.78
CA ARG A 144 17.23 -3.57 -9.89
C ARG A 144 17.37 -4.84 -10.71
N VAL A 145 18.32 -4.83 -11.63
CA VAL A 145 18.78 -6.01 -12.35
C VAL A 145 19.66 -6.82 -11.41
N ILE A 146 19.42 -8.12 -11.39
CA ILE A 146 20.18 -9.09 -10.62
C ILE A 146 20.97 -9.92 -11.62
N PHE A 147 22.28 -9.95 -11.45
CA PHE A 147 23.22 -10.63 -12.33
C PHE A 147 24.42 -11.14 -11.53
N ASN A 148 25.11 -12.12 -12.09
CA ASN A 148 26.44 -12.52 -11.64
C ASN A 148 27.46 -11.66 -12.37
N ASP A 149 28.02 -10.71 -11.63
CA ASP A 149 29.07 -9.82 -12.09
C ASP A 149 30.39 -10.59 -12.22
N ARG A 150 30.78 -10.92 -13.45
CA ARG A 150 31.95 -11.77 -13.71
C ARG A 150 33.23 -10.95 -13.85
N ASP A 151 33.14 -9.69 -14.23
CA ASP A 151 34.29 -8.78 -14.34
C ASP A 151 34.42 -7.78 -13.17
N ALA A 152 33.50 -7.86 -12.19
CA ALA A 152 33.52 -7.16 -10.90
C ALA A 152 33.41 -5.64 -11.02
N ASP A 153 32.69 -5.13 -12.02
CA ASP A 153 32.52 -3.69 -12.27
C ASP A 153 31.20 -3.10 -11.72
N GLY A 154 30.28 -3.96 -11.26
CA GLY A 154 28.99 -3.59 -10.69
C GLY A 154 27.95 -3.12 -11.72
N ILE A 155 28.20 -3.26 -13.02
CA ILE A 155 27.33 -2.82 -14.11
C ILE A 155 27.00 -4.02 -15.00
N PHE A 156 25.71 -4.31 -15.15
CA PHE A 156 25.32 -5.44 -15.99
C PHE A 156 25.76 -5.26 -17.46
N ASN A 157 26.54 -6.23 -17.96
CA ASN A 157 26.92 -6.37 -19.35
C ASN A 157 26.56 -7.75 -19.90
N ALA A 158 25.58 -7.82 -20.81
CA ALA A 158 25.10 -9.09 -21.36
C ALA A 158 26.17 -9.92 -22.11
N ALA A 159 27.30 -9.32 -22.53
CA ALA A 159 28.39 -10.04 -23.20
C ALA A 159 29.37 -10.68 -22.20
N ARG A 160 29.39 -10.22 -20.94
CA ARG A 160 30.38 -10.62 -19.94
C ARG A 160 29.75 -11.28 -18.72
N ASP A 161 28.56 -10.85 -18.35
CA ASP A 161 27.85 -11.26 -17.16
C ASP A 161 26.76 -12.27 -17.44
N GLU A 162 26.32 -12.91 -16.35
CA GLU A 162 25.18 -13.81 -16.38
C GLU A 162 23.97 -13.15 -15.74
N LEU A 163 22.94 -12.91 -16.55
CA LEU A 163 21.68 -12.34 -16.06
C LEU A 163 20.91 -13.35 -15.23
N TYR A 164 20.47 -12.94 -14.03
CA TYR A 164 19.55 -13.72 -13.20
C TYR A 164 18.11 -13.19 -13.24
N GLY A 165 17.92 -11.89 -13.50
CA GLY A 165 16.60 -11.31 -13.73
C GLY A 165 16.48 -9.88 -13.20
N VAL A 166 15.27 -9.49 -12.82
CA VAL A 166 14.95 -8.16 -12.29
C VAL A 166 14.16 -8.30 -10.99
N ARG A 167 14.39 -7.39 -10.05
CA ARG A 167 13.73 -7.36 -8.75
C ARG A 167 13.27 -5.96 -8.39
N LEU A 168 12.12 -5.87 -7.76
CA LEU A 168 11.68 -4.68 -7.04
C LEU A 168 12.23 -4.73 -5.61
N MET A 169 13.17 -3.85 -5.30
CA MET A 169 13.82 -3.72 -3.99
C MET A 169 13.06 -2.71 -3.13
N ARG A 170 12.85 -3.01 -1.85
CA ARG A 170 12.38 -2.03 -0.86
C ARG A 170 13.58 -1.25 -0.33
N MET A 171 13.53 0.07 -0.36
CA MET A 171 14.64 0.96 -0.02
C MET A 171 14.44 1.56 1.38
N GLU A 172 13.57 2.57 1.48
CA GLU A 172 13.19 3.25 2.72
C GLU A 172 11.74 2.88 3.09
N GLY A 173 11.33 3.16 4.33
CA GLY A 173 9.95 2.93 4.80
C GLY A 173 9.47 1.47 4.82
N SER A 174 10.35 0.49 4.59
CA SER A 174 9.99 -0.93 4.56
C SER A 174 9.48 -1.46 5.92
N GLU A 175 9.83 -0.79 7.01
CA GLU A 175 9.36 -1.14 8.36
C GLU A 175 7.84 -1.03 8.49
N TRP A 176 7.23 -0.04 7.84
CA TRP A 176 5.78 0.13 7.82
C TRP A 176 5.09 -1.06 7.12
N LEU A 177 5.70 -1.57 6.05
CA LEU A 177 5.20 -2.77 5.36
C LEU A 177 5.35 -4.05 6.19
N ALA A 178 6.38 -4.12 7.05
CA ALA A 178 6.68 -5.28 7.88
C ALA A 178 5.91 -5.31 9.22
N SER A 179 5.31 -4.18 9.64
CA SER A 179 4.74 -4.00 10.98
C SER A 179 3.54 -4.91 11.27
N GLY A 180 2.68 -5.18 10.30
CA GLY A 180 1.47 -5.99 10.51
C GLY A 180 1.68 -7.51 10.55
N ALA A 181 2.93 -8.00 10.51
CA ALA A 181 3.25 -9.42 10.71
C ALA A 181 3.30 -9.84 12.20
N ARG A 182 3.02 -8.92 13.13
CA ARG A 182 2.94 -9.20 14.57
C ARG A 182 1.48 -9.17 15.01
N LEU A 183 0.76 -10.27 14.80
CA LEU A 183 -0.49 -10.59 15.48
C LEU A 183 -0.33 -11.93 16.20
#